data_AF-A0AA36JS38-F1
#
_entry.id   AF-A0AA36JS38-F1
#
_cell.length_a   1.000
_cell.length_b   1.000
_cell.length_c   1.000
_cell.angle_alpha   90.00
_cell.angle_beta   90.00
_cell.angle_gamma   90.00
#
_symmetry.space_group_name_H-M   'P 1'
#
loop_
_entity.id
_entity.type
_entity.pdbx_description
1 polymer ?
#
loop_
_entity_poly.entity_id
_entity_poly.type
_entity_poly.pdbx_seq_one_letter_code
_entity_poly.pdbx_strand_id
1 'polypeptide(L)'
;MGLVILLFAIGAGLNFKYVGGEDWSILEAIYFAVVTMTTVGYGDYAPVTTEKQKLMAVIFIWMSITLLAVLFGFISAEAEYLVEETEDDGPHHPLKKMRSRFGSRLRKLFQSGLHPGPALLLVLLHLLAAVLLVSCESWSLIDSLYFTSVTLTTVGYGDMTPKTSEGQLATTLLVLTGVPSTAALVASASGRFTEKLTERFQALED
;
A
#
# COMPACT_ATOMS: atom_id res chain seq x y z
N MET A 1 3.12 -13.81 1.36
CA MET A 1 3.50 -12.71 2.28
C MET A 1 2.29 -11.92 2.81
N GLY A 2 1.35 -11.49 1.94
CA GLY A 2 0.17 -10.71 2.38
C GLY A 2 -0.68 -11.34 3.50
N LEU A 3 -0.89 -12.67 3.48
CA LEU A 3 -1.60 -13.37 4.56
C LEU A 3 -0.88 -13.27 5.92
N VAL A 4 0.46 -13.34 5.94
CA VAL A 4 1.25 -13.23 7.17
C VAL A 4 1.08 -11.85 7.80
N ILE A 5 1.07 -10.81 6.98
CA ILE A 5 0.89 -9.42 7.40
C ILE A 5 -0.51 -9.19 7.96
N LEU A 6 -1.54 -9.75 7.31
CA LEU A 6 -2.90 -9.70 7.81
C LEU A 6 -3.03 -10.41 9.17
N LEU A 7 -2.49 -11.63 9.30
CA LEU A 7 -2.51 -12.37 10.56
C LEU A 7 -1.73 -11.66 11.67
N PHE A 8 -0.59 -11.05 11.34
CA PHE A 8 0.20 -10.26 12.27
C PHE A 8 -0.55 -9.02 12.75
N ALA A 9 -1.18 -8.26 11.85
CA ALA A 9 -1.99 -7.09 12.20
C ALA A 9 -3.20 -7.46 13.08
N ILE A 10 -3.91 -8.54 12.73
CA ILE A 10 -5.03 -9.05 13.54
C ILE A 10 -4.51 -9.47 14.92
N GLY A 11 -3.43 -10.27 14.97
CA GLY A 11 -2.82 -10.70 16.22
C GLY A 11 -2.39 -9.54 17.11
N ALA A 12 -1.76 -8.52 16.53
CA ALA A 12 -1.36 -7.30 17.24
C ALA A 12 -2.57 -6.51 17.75
N GLY A 13 -3.60 -6.29 16.94
CA GLY A 13 -4.83 -5.62 17.36
C GLY A 13 -5.50 -6.33 18.53
N LEU A 14 -5.66 -7.65 18.45
CA LEU A 14 -6.22 -8.46 19.54
C LEU A 14 -5.33 -8.40 20.80
N ASN A 15 -4.01 -8.32 20.63
CA ASN A 15 -3.08 -8.17 21.75
C ASN A 15 -3.24 -6.82 22.46
N PHE A 16 -3.40 -5.69 21.74
CA PHE A 16 -3.69 -4.40 22.36
C PHE A 16 -5.04 -4.38 23.08
N LYS A 17 -6.07 -4.98 22.49
CA LYS A 17 -7.39 -5.09 23.13
C LYS A 17 -7.34 -5.93 24.42
N TYR A 18 -6.90 -7.18 24.34
CA TYR A 18 -7.05 -8.13 25.46
C TYR A 18 -5.91 -8.09 26.47
N VAL A 19 -4.68 -7.79 26.02
CA VAL A 19 -3.49 -7.77 26.88
C VAL A 19 -3.13 -6.33 27.23
N GLY A 20 -3.23 -5.41 26.28
CA GLY A 20 -3.02 -3.98 26.51
C GLY A 20 -4.12 -3.37 27.38
N GLY A 21 -5.34 -3.94 27.34
CA GLY A 21 -6.49 -3.45 28.11
C GLY A 21 -7.07 -2.16 27.54
N GLU A 22 -6.94 -1.96 26.23
CA GLU A 22 -7.62 -0.86 25.54
C GLU A 22 -9.12 -1.16 25.44
N ASP A 23 -9.94 -0.14 25.72
CA ASP A 23 -11.40 -0.24 25.63
C ASP A 23 -11.94 -0.20 24.18
N TRP A 24 -11.04 -0.27 23.20
CA TRP A 24 -11.35 -0.31 21.78
C TRP A 24 -12.14 -1.57 21.42
N SER A 25 -13.10 -1.45 20.49
CA SER A 25 -13.69 -2.58 19.79
C SER A 25 -12.62 -3.39 19.04
N ILE A 26 -12.96 -4.62 18.66
CA ILE A 26 -12.04 -5.48 17.88
C ILE A 26 -11.66 -4.79 16.56
N LEU A 27 -12.63 -4.15 15.91
CA LEU A 27 -12.40 -3.45 14.65
C LEU A 27 -11.43 -2.27 14.84
N GLU A 28 -11.64 -1.44 15.86
CA GLU A 28 -10.77 -0.30 16.16
C GLU A 28 -9.33 -0.75 16.46
N ALA A 29 -9.18 -1.86 17.18
CA ALA A 29 -7.86 -2.42 17.47
C ALA A 29 -7.14 -2.97 16.23
N ILE A 30 -7.89 -3.60 15.31
CA ILE A 30 -7.35 -4.05 14.01
C ILE A 30 -7.00 -2.85 13.13
N TYR A 31 -7.89 -1.85 13.07
CA TYR A 31 -7.68 -0.60 12.34
C TYR A 31 -6.40 0.09 12.81
N PHE A 32 -6.24 0.28 14.13
CA PHE A 32 -5.01 0.78 14.73
C PHE A 32 -3.78 -0.02 14.28
N ALA A 33 -3.81 -1.34 14.42
CA ALA A 33 -2.68 -2.19 14.07
C ALA A 33 -2.31 -2.05 12.58
N VAL A 34 -3.29 -2.04 11.68
CA VAL A 34 -3.07 -1.88 10.24
C VAL A 34 -2.50 -0.50 9.92
N VAL A 35 -3.09 0.57 10.44
CA VAL A 35 -2.67 1.96 10.20
C VAL A 35 -1.27 2.23 10.74
N THR A 36 -0.93 1.68 11.91
CA THR A 36 0.42 1.80 12.48
C THR A 36 1.43 0.96 11.70
N MET A 37 1.10 -0.29 11.36
CA MET A 37 2.02 -1.20 10.67
C MET A 37 2.37 -0.73 9.26
N THR A 38 1.44 -0.06 8.59
CA THR A 38 1.60 0.52 7.24
C THR A 38 2.15 1.94 7.27
N THR A 39 2.60 2.41 8.43
CA THR A 39 3.20 3.73 8.67
C THR A 39 2.30 4.92 8.34
N VAL A 40 0.98 4.72 8.20
CA VAL A 40 0.03 5.83 8.03
C VAL A 40 -0.08 6.62 9.34
N GLY A 41 -0.36 5.93 10.46
CA GLY A 41 -0.19 6.48 11.81
C GLY A 41 -0.93 7.78 12.15
N TYR A 42 -2.25 7.88 11.92
CA TYR A 42 -3.04 9.09 12.22
C TYR A 42 -2.96 9.60 13.67
N GLY A 43 -2.75 8.68 14.63
CA GLY A 43 -2.71 9.00 16.06
C GLY A 43 -4.08 9.20 16.73
N ASP A 44 -5.17 8.86 16.05
CA ASP A 44 -6.53 8.86 16.63
C ASP A 44 -6.76 7.71 17.62
N TYR A 45 -6.15 6.56 17.37
CA TYR A 45 -5.97 5.47 18.34
C TYR A 45 -4.48 5.35 18.66
N ALA A 46 -4.15 5.44 19.95
CA ALA A 46 -2.78 5.28 20.41
C ALA A 46 -2.76 4.69 21.84
N PRO A 47 -1.98 3.62 22.10
CA PRO A 47 -1.99 2.93 23.37
C PRO A 47 -1.07 3.64 24.38
N VAL A 48 -1.50 4.80 24.87
CA VAL A 48 -0.70 5.74 25.67
C VAL A 48 -1.06 5.76 27.15
N THR A 49 -2.12 5.06 27.56
CA THR A 49 -2.68 5.14 28.92
C THR A 49 -1.76 4.55 29.98
N THR A 50 -1.03 3.47 29.66
CA THR A 50 -0.15 2.78 30.60
C THR A 50 1.24 2.52 30.03
N GLU A 51 2.25 2.39 30.90
CA GLU A 51 3.62 2.04 30.49
C GLU A 51 3.70 0.68 29.79
N LYS A 52 2.84 -0.27 30.18
CA LYS A 52 2.72 -1.58 29.53
C LYS A 52 2.29 -1.43 28.07
N GLN A 53 1.25 -0.64 27.81
CA GLN A 53 0.73 -0.37 26.48
C GLN A 53 1.77 0.30 25.58
N LYS A 54 2.49 1.31 26.11
CA LYS A 54 3.60 1.96 25.40
C LYS A 54 4.72 0.97 25.06
N LEU A 55 5.12 0.11 26.00
CA LEU A 55 6.15 -0.90 25.76
C LEU A 55 5.72 -1.89 24.66
N MET A 56 4.47 -2.34 24.67
CA MET A 56 3.91 -3.19 23.62
C MET A 56 3.93 -2.48 22.26
N ALA A 57 3.58 -1.19 22.22
CA ALA A 57 3.64 -0.37 21.02
C ALA A 57 5.05 -0.23 20.46
N VAL A 58 6.06 0.00 21.31
CA VAL A 58 7.46 0.05 20.89
C VAL A 58 7.87 -1.23 20.18
N ILE A 59 7.59 -2.40 20.79
CA ILE A 59 7.93 -3.71 20.20
C ILE A 59 7.19 -3.91 18.88
N PHE A 60 5.89 -3.61 18.85
CA PHE A 60 5.06 -3.75 17.67
C PHE A 60 5.53 -2.87 16.50
N ILE A 61 5.90 -1.61 16.75
CA ILE A 61 6.36 -0.68 15.71
C ILE A 61 7.65 -1.17 15.06
N TRP A 62 8.64 -1.62 15.85
CA TRP A 62 9.91 -2.14 15.31
C TRP A 62 9.73 -3.43 14.51
N MET A 63 8.87 -4.34 14.96
CA MET A 63 8.53 -5.54 14.19
C MET A 63 7.78 -5.18 12.90
N SER A 64 6.86 -4.22 12.97
CA SER A 64 6.03 -3.79 11.84
C SER A 64 6.86 -3.18 10.71
N ILE A 65 7.75 -2.24 11.01
CA ILE A 65 8.57 -1.60 9.97
C ILE A 65 9.49 -2.62 9.26
N THR A 66 9.98 -3.62 10.01
CA THR A 66 10.79 -4.71 9.46
C THR A 66 9.95 -5.58 8.51
N LEU A 67 8.74 -5.96 8.93
CA LEU A 67 7.83 -6.76 8.12
C LEU A 67 7.36 -6.00 6.86
N LEU A 68 7.13 -4.69 6.98
CA LEU A 68 6.75 -3.82 5.87
C LEU A 68 7.89 -3.70 4.84
N ALA A 69 9.14 -3.53 5.30
CA ALA A 69 10.30 -3.50 4.42
C ALA A 69 10.47 -4.82 3.64
N VAL A 70 10.28 -5.95 4.33
CA VAL A 70 10.30 -7.27 3.69
C VAL A 70 9.19 -7.39 2.64
N LEU A 71 7.95 -6.96 2.95
CA LEU A 71 6.85 -6.94 1.97
C LEU A 71 7.23 -6.17 0.70
N PHE A 72 7.78 -4.97 0.85
CA PHE A 72 8.15 -4.13 -0.30
C PHE A 72 9.23 -4.79 -1.15
N GLY A 73 10.21 -5.47 -0.53
CA GLY A 73 11.19 -6.28 -1.26
C GLY A 73 10.55 -7.39 -2.09
N PHE A 74 9.58 -8.12 -1.53
CA PHE A 74 8.85 -9.16 -2.26
C PHE A 74 8.01 -8.60 -3.42
N ILE A 75 7.32 -7.47 -3.22
CA ILE A 75 6.54 -6.82 -4.27
C ILE A 75 7.45 -6.36 -5.41
N SER A 76 8.62 -5.80 -5.10
CA SER A 76 9.60 -5.41 -6.11
C SER A 76 10.05 -6.61 -6.93
N ALA A 77 10.43 -7.71 -6.26
CA ALA A 77 10.90 -8.92 -6.93
C ALA A 77 9.82 -9.58 -7.80
N GLU A 78 8.57 -9.62 -7.34
CA GLU A 78 7.45 -10.17 -8.11
C GLU A 78 7.10 -9.30 -9.32
N ALA A 79 7.19 -7.97 -9.17
CA ALA A 79 7.00 -7.05 -10.29
C ALA A 79 8.09 -7.23 -11.36
N GLU A 80 9.35 -7.39 -10.96
CA GLU A 80 10.48 -7.67 -11.87
C GLU A 80 10.32 -9.01 -12.59
N TYR A 81 9.94 -10.08 -11.89
CA TYR A 81 9.72 -11.41 -12.48
C TYR A 81 8.65 -11.40 -13.59
N LEU A 82 7.52 -10.72 -13.35
CA LEU A 82 6.44 -10.63 -14.33
C LEU A 82 6.83 -9.83 -15.58
N VAL A 83 7.83 -8.95 -15.51
CA VAL A 83 8.35 -8.24 -16.68
C VAL A 83 9.17 -9.19 -17.55
N GLU A 84 10.09 -9.92 -16.93
CA GLU A 84 10.98 -10.87 -17.61
C GLU A 84 10.19 -11.94 -18.39
N GLU A 85 9.12 -12.48 -17.79
CA GLU A 85 8.23 -13.46 -18.45
C GLU A 85 7.52 -12.88 -19.69
N THR A 86 7.19 -11.58 -19.70
CA THR A 86 6.54 -10.94 -20.86
C THR A 86 7.49 -10.60 -22.01
N GLU A 87 8.80 -10.61 -21.74
CA GLU A 87 9.86 -10.45 -22.73
C GLU A 87 10.24 -11.78 -23.37
N ASP A 88 10.17 -12.90 -22.63
CA ASP A 88 10.42 -14.27 -23.12
C ASP A 88 9.22 -14.90 -23.88
N ASP A 89 8.55 -14.11 -24.71
CA ASP A 89 7.43 -14.59 -25.54
C ASP A 89 8.00 -15.22 -26.82
N GLY A 90 8.40 -16.50 -26.70
CA GLY A 90 9.00 -17.33 -27.74
C GLY A 90 8.25 -17.37 -29.08
N PRO A 91 8.89 -17.85 -30.16
CA PRO A 91 8.30 -17.84 -31.49
C PRO A 91 7.14 -18.83 -31.57
N HIS A 92 5.99 -18.36 -32.05
CA HIS A 92 4.78 -19.13 -32.46
C HIS A 92 3.61 -19.24 -31.46
N HIS A 93 2.78 -18.18 -31.37
CA HIS A 93 1.35 -18.33 -31.02
C HIS A 93 0.46 -17.69 -32.11
N PRO A 94 -0.53 -18.43 -32.69
CA PRO A 94 -1.28 -18.02 -33.89
C PRO A 94 -2.22 -16.80 -33.72
N LEU A 95 -2.44 -16.31 -32.50
CA LEU A 95 -3.30 -15.14 -32.22
C LEU A 95 -2.56 -13.77 -32.27
N LYS A 96 -1.28 -13.73 -32.67
CA LYS A 96 -0.40 -12.53 -32.56
C LYS A 96 -0.81 -11.35 -33.45
N LYS A 97 -1.54 -11.58 -34.56
CA LYS A 97 -1.83 -10.55 -35.58
C LYS A 97 -2.94 -9.57 -35.17
N MET A 98 -3.94 -10.02 -34.40
CA MET A 98 -5.12 -9.22 -34.02
C MET A 98 -4.94 -8.40 -32.72
N ARG A 99 -3.93 -8.74 -31.90
CA ARG A 99 -3.52 -8.06 -30.65
C ARG A 99 -2.58 -6.85 -30.87
N SER A 100 -2.16 -6.60 -32.12
CA SER A 100 -0.93 -5.85 -32.46
C SER A 100 -0.99 -4.31 -32.35
N ARG A 101 -2.16 -3.67 -32.44
CA ARG A 101 -2.27 -2.19 -32.29
C ARG A 101 -2.51 -1.72 -30.87
N PHE A 102 -3.39 -2.39 -30.13
CA PHE A 102 -3.63 -2.07 -28.72
C PHE A 102 -2.50 -2.60 -27.83
N GLY A 103 -2.00 -3.80 -28.17
CA GLY A 103 -0.89 -4.43 -27.47
C GLY A 103 0.43 -3.69 -27.62
N SER A 104 0.73 -3.02 -28.73
CA SER A 104 2.01 -2.32 -28.90
C SER A 104 2.14 -1.04 -28.06
N ARG A 105 1.03 -0.34 -27.77
CA ARG A 105 1.01 0.79 -26.84
C ARG A 105 1.06 0.34 -25.38
N LEU A 106 0.28 -0.67 -25.01
CA LEU A 106 0.36 -1.28 -23.67
C LEU A 106 1.73 -1.92 -23.40
N ARG A 107 2.31 -2.60 -24.41
CA ARG A 107 3.64 -3.22 -24.32
C ARG A 107 4.73 -2.17 -24.19
N LYS A 108 4.64 -1.03 -24.88
CA LYS A 108 5.56 0.11 -24.65
C LYS A 108 5.39 0.75 -23.26
N LEU A 109 4.17 0.76 -22.71
CA LEU A 109 3.94 1.19 -21.32
C LEU A 109 4.58 0.22 -20.31
N PHE A 110 4.37 -1.08 -20.49
CA PHE A 110 5.00 -2.14 -19.68
C PHE A 110 6.54 -2.11 -19.79
N GLN A 111 7.07 -2.06 -21.02
CA GLN A 111 8.50 -1.96 -21.34
C GLN A 111 9.15 -0.65 -20.91
N SER A 112 8.35 0.37 -20.57
CA SER A 112 8.93 1.58 -20.02
C SER A 112 9.38 1.38 -18.57
N GLY A 113 8.90 0.34 -17.86
CA GLY A 113 9.17 0.09 -16.44
C GLY A 113 8.14 0.73 -15.50
N LEU A 114 6.91 1.01 -15.97
CA LEU A 114 5.81 1.57 -15.18
C LEU A 114 4.68 0.60 -15.40
N HIS A 115 4.46 -0.25 -14.41
CA HIS A 115 3.42 -1.24 -14.48
C HIS A 115 2.07 -0.50 -14.43
N PRO A 116 1.30 -0.46 -15.54
CA PRO A 116 0.01 0.21 -15.56
C PRO A 116 -0.99 -0.48 -14.63
N GLY A 117 -0.75 -1.74 -14.25
CA GLY A 117 -1.57 -2.52 -13.32
C GLY A 117 -1.65 -1.89 -11.92
N PRO A 118 -0.55 -1.81 -11.15
CA PRO A 118 -0.51 -1.13 -9.85
C PRO A 118 -1.01 0.32 -9.90
N ALA A 119 -0.70 1.07 -10.98
CA ALA A 119 -1.18 2.44 -11.15
C ALA A 119 -2.70 2.51 -11.30
N LEU A 120 -3.26 1.67 -12.17
CA LEU A 120 -4.70 1.59 -12.38
C LEU A 120 -5.42 1.08 -11.13
N LEU A 121 -4.88 0.04 -10.48
CA LEU A 121 -5.39 -0.50 -9.23
C LEU A 121 -5.43 0.59 -8.15
N LEU A 122 -4.35 1.35 -7.97
CA LEU A 122 -4.29 2.44 -7.00
C LEU A 122 -5.35 3.51 -7.30
N VAL A 123 -5.49 3.93 -8.55
CA VAL A 123 -6.51 4.92 -8.94
C VAL A 123 -7.92 4.40 -8.67
N LEU A 124 -8.20 3.14 -9.02
CA LEU A 124 -9.50 2.52 -8.76
C LEU A 124 -9.79 2.40 -7.27
N LEU A 125 -8.82 1.96 -6.46
CA LEU A 125 -8.94 1.87 -5.00
C LEU A 125 -9.16 3.25 -4.38
N HIS A 126 -8.42 4.26 -4.84
CA HIS A 126 -8.54 5.64 -4.38
C HIS A 126 -9.93 6.22 -4.64
N LEU A 127 -10.43 6.09 -5.87
CA LEU A 127 -11.76 6.58 -6.25
C LEU A 127 -12.89 5.79 -5.56
N LEU A 128 -12.77 4.46 -5.48
CA LEU A 128 -13.75 3.61 -4.81
C LEU A 128 -13.84 3.97 -3.32
N ALA A 129 -12.70 4.06 -2.64
CA ALA A 129 -12.67 4.41 -1.22
C ALA A 129 -13.21 5.81 -0.98
N ALA A 130 -12.90 6.79 -1.83
CA ALA A 130 -13.46 8.13 -1.71
C ALA A 130 -15.00 8.12 -1.81
N VAL A 131 -15.57 7.37 -2.75
CA VAL A 131 -17.04 7.24 -2.88
C VAL A 131 -17.66 6.53 -1.67
N LEU A 132 -17.02 5.47 -1.16
CA LEU A 132 -17.50 4.77 0.03
C LEU A 132 -17.51 5.69 1.26
N LEU A 133 -16.45 6.48 1.45
CA LEU A 133 -16.31 7.37 2.60
C LEU A 133 -17.31 8.54 2.58
N VAL A 134 -17.71 9.03 1.41
CA VAL A 134 -18.84 9.99 1.30
C VAL A 134 -20.09 9.43 1.95
N SER A 135 -20.37 8.14 1.73
CA SER A 135 -21.58 7.48 2.26
C SER A 135 -21.44 7.07 3.73
N CYS A 136 -20.25 6.62 4.14
CA CYS A 136 -20.02 6.13 5.51
C CYS A 136 -19.80 7.27 6.51
N GLU A 137 -19.03 8.29 6.14
CA GLU A 137 -18.61 9.36 7.06
C GLU A 137 -19.34 10.69 6.84
N SER A 138 -20.23 10.76 5.84
CA SER A 138 -20.91 12.01 5.43
C SER A 138 -19.94 13.14 5.04
N TRP A 139 -18.73 12.78 4.60
CA TRP A 139 -17.74 13.73 4.10
C TRP A 139 -18.07 14.19 2.68
N SER A 140 -17.56 15.36 2.30
CA SER A 140 -17.61 15.77 0.89
C SER A 140 -16.72 14.86 0.04
N LEU A 141 -16.96 14.82 -1.28
CA LEU A 141 -16.09 14.07 -2.19
C LEU A 141 -14.64 14.57 -2.14
N ILE A 142 -14.45 15.88 -2.01
CA ILE A 142 -13.11 16.49 -1.92
C ILE A 142 -12.41 16.06 -0.63
N ASP A 143 -13.12 16.09 0.50
CA ASP A 143 -12.55 15.66 1.78
C ASP A 143 -12.19 14.16 1.76
N SER A 144 -13.02 13.35 1.10
CA SER A 144 -12.76 11.92 0.95
C SER A 144 -11.55 11.65 0.04
N LEU A 145 -11.40 12.40 -1.06
CA LEU A 145 -10.21 12.34 -1.92
C LEU A 145 -8.96 12.85 -1.20
N TYR A 146 -9.09 13.91 -0.41
CA TYR A 146 -8.02 14.46 0.42
C TYR A 146 -7.56 13.42 1.46
N PHE A 147 -8.50 12.90 2.26
CA PHE A 147 -8.22 11.88 3.26
C PHE A 147 -7.53 10.67 2.62
N THR A 148 -8.14 10.08 1.59
CA THR A 148 -7.55 8.90 0.93
C THR A 148 -6.19 9.18 0.30
N SER A 149 -5.90 10.40 -0.15
CA SER A 149 -4.57 10.80 -0.62
C SER A 149 -3.56 10.82 0.52
N VAL A 150 -3.90 11.47 1.64
CA VAL A 150 -3.09 11.55 2.87
C VAL A 150 -2.82 10.15 3.43
N THR A 151 -3.81 9.26 3.38
CA THR A 151 -3.72 7.85 3.76
C THR A 151 -2.76 7.06 2.87
N LEU A 152 -2.98 7.07 1.55
CA LEU A 152 -2.27 6.22 0.59
C LEU A 152 -0.80 6.62 0.42
N THR A 153 -0.49 7.88 0.71
CA THR A 153 0.88 8.43 0.73
C THR A 153 1.55 8.32 2.08
N THR A 154 0.88 7.69 3.06
CA THR A 154 1.35 7.52 4.44
C THR A 154 1.76 8.84 5.11
N VAL A 155 1.14 9.96 4.71
CA VAL A 155 1.35 11.27 5.34
C VAL A 155 0.63 11.32 6.68
N GLY A 156 -0.61 10.83 6.73
CA GLY A 156 -1.32 10.53 7.96
C GLY A 156 -1.51 11.70 8.93
N TYR A 157 -1.91 12.88 8.46
CA TYR A 157 -2.04 14.07 9.30
C TYR A 157 -2.93 13.91 10.55
N GLY A 158 -3.95 13.04 10.48
CA GLY A 158 -4.87 12.79 11.61
C GLY A 158 -5.85 13.91 11.88
N ASP A 159 -5.90 14.94 11.02
CA ASP A 159 -6.89 16.01 11.00
C ASP A 159 -8.29 15.50 10.65
N MET A 160 -8.38 14.44 9.84
CA MET A 160 -9.60 13.70 9.54
C MET A 160 -9.35 12.21 9.71
N THR A 161 -10.22 11.51 10.45
CA THR A 161 -10.18 10.04 10.57
C THR A 161 -11.58 9.45 10.65
N PRO A 162 -11.81 8.22 10.13
CA PRO A 162 -13.12 7.60 10.12
C PRO A 162 -13.63 7.33 11.53
N LYS A 163 -14.87 7.71 11.80
CA LYS A 163 -15.53 7.51 13.09
C LYS A 163 -16.56 6.39 13.06
N THR A 164 -17.04 6.01 11.88
CA THR A 164 -17.98 4.91 11.71
C THR A 164 -17.26 3.59 11.58
N SER A 165 -17.90 2.48 11.97
CA SER A 165 -17.35 1.15 11.80
C SER A 165 -17.15 0.82 10.30
N GLU A 166 -18.07 1.25 9.45
CA GLU A 166 -18.00 1.09 8.01
C GLU A 166 -16.81 1.87 7.42
N GLY A 167 -16.60 3.12 7.84
CA GLY A 167 -15.47 3.93 7.40
C GLY A 167 -14.12 3.39 7.89
N GLN A 168 -14.05 2.88 9.12
CA GLN A 168 -12.86 2.23 9.66
C GLN A 168 -12.53 0.94 8.88
N LEU A 169 -13.53 0.13 8.56
CA LEU A 169 -13.35 -1.07 7.74
C LEU A 169 -12.90 -0.71 6.31
N ALA A 170 -13.55 0.25 5.67
CA ALA A 170 -13.18 0.74 4.34
C ALA A 170 -11.74 1.27 4.31
N THR A 171 -11.35 2.04 5.33
CA THR A 171 -9.98 2.57 5.46
C THR A 171 -8.97 1.45 5.72
N THR A 172 -9.32 0.45 6.53
CA THR A 172 -8.46 -0.72 6.78
C THR A 172 -8.16 -1.47 5.48
N LEU A 173 -9.18 -1.72 4.65
CA LEU A 173 -9.03 -2.38 3.35
C LEU A 173 -8.24 -1.53 2.36
N LEU A 174 -8.50 -0.21 2.34
CA LEU A 174 -7.76 0.75 1.52
C LEU A 174 -6.27 0.73 1.87
N VAL A 175 -5.93 0.79 3.14
CA VAL A 175 -4.54 0.84 3.62
C VAL A 175 -3.80 -0.46 3.31
N LEU A 176 -4.43 -1.62 3.54
CA LEU A 176 -3.82 -2.93 3.27
C LEU A 176 -3.48 -3.17 1.80
N THR A 177 -4.21 -2.55 0.87
CA THR A 177 -4.05 -2.78 -0.57
C THR A 177 -3.40 -1.61 -1.28
N GLY A 178 -3.77 -0.40 -0.90
CA GLY A 178 -3.35 0.84 -1.51
C GLY A 178 -1.94 1.27 -1.11
N VAL A 179 -1.54 1.18 0.16
CA VAL A 179 -0.15 1.53 0.56
C VAL A 179 0.88 0.64 -0.16
N PRO A 180 0.72 -0.69 -0.23
CA PRO A 180 1.60 -1.53 -1.05
C PRO A 180 1.58 -1.17 -2.54
N SER A 181 0.44 -0.77 -3.09
CA SER A 181 0.33 -0.32 -4.49
C SER A 181 1.09 0.99 -4.72
N THR A 182 1.01 1.95 -3.80
CA THR A 182 1.80 3.18 -3.82
C THR A 182 3.30 2.85 -3.75
N ALA A 183 3.71 1.97 -2.85
CA ALA A 183 5.10 1.55 -2.70
C ALA A 183 5.66 0.90 -3.97
N ALA A 184 4.87 0.03 -4.62
CA ALA A 184 5.23 -0.57 -5.90
C ALA A 184 5.49 0.48 -6.99
N LEU A 185 4.64 1.51 -7.08
CA LEU A 185 4.83 2.61 -8.04
C LEU A 185 6.06 3.46 -7.75
N VAL A 186 6.31 3.76 -6.48
CA VAL A 186 7.52 4.48 -6.07
C VAL A 186 8.76 3.66 -6.43
N ALA A 187 8.78 2.36 -6.12
CA ALA A 187 9.88 1.46 -6.47
C ALA A 187 10.13 1.41 -7.98
N SER A 188 9.07 1.26 -8.79
CA SER A 188 9.17 1.30 -10.26
C SER A 188 9.73 2.62 -10.78
N ALA A 189 9.31 3.75 -10.22
CA ALA A 189 9.81 5.07 -10.59
C ALA A 189 11.29 5.27 -10.20
N SER A 190 11.66 4.82 -8.99
CA SER A 190 13.03 4.87 -8.48
C SER A 190 13.98 4.00 -9.31
N GLY A 191 13.58 2.79 -9.71
CA GLY A 191 14.39 1.89 -10.54
C GLY A 191 14.83 2.55 -11.85
N ARG A 192 13.89 3.17 -12.56
CA ARG A 192 14.18 3.93 -13.82
C ARG A 192 15.11 5.12 -13.61
N PHE A 193 14.96 5.81 -12.48
CA PHE A 193 15.80 6.95 -12.17
C PHE A 193 17.24 6.50 -11.94
N THR A 194 17.43 5.42 -11.18
CA THR A 194 18.73 4.80 -10.94
C THR A 194 19.37 4.31 -12.25
N GLU A 195 18.62 3.61 -13.11
CA GLU A 195 19.10 3.14 -14.42
C GLU A 195 19.65 4.28 -15.28
N LYS A 196 18.87 5.36 -15.45
CA LYS A 196 19.30 6.55 -16.21
C LYS A 196 20.52 7.24 -15.60
N LEU A 197 20.66 7.22 -14.28
CA LEU A 197 21.85 7.76 -13.63
C LEU A 197 23.06 6.89 -13.91
N THR A 198 22.92 5.57 -13.81
CA THR A 198 24.00 4.62 -14.11
C THR A 198 24.48 4.73 -15.55
N GLU A 199 23.57 4.80 -16.53
CA GLU A 199 23.91 5.02 -17.94
C GLU A 199 24.70 6.32 -18.14
N ARG A 200 24.28 7.41 -17.48
CA ARG A 200 24.98 8.71 -17.56
C ARG A 200 26.37 8.67 -16.95
N PHE A 201 26.57 7.95 -15.85
CA PHE A 201 27.89 7.83 -15.24
C PHE A 201 28.83 7.00 -16.10
N GLN A 202 28.37 5.88 -16.66
CA GLN A 202 29.16 5.07 -17.59
C GLN A 202 29.59 5.87 -18.83
N ALA A 203 28.68 6.65 -19.41
CA ALA A 203 28.99 7.52 -20.55
C ALA A 203 29.97 8.67 -20.25
N LEU A 204 30.29 8.94 -18.98
CA LEU A 204 31.31 9.92 -18.59
C LEU A 204 32.69 9.26 -18.34
N GLU A 205 32.73 7.94 -18.18
CA GLU A 205 33.96 7.16 -17.97
C GLU A 205 34.59 6.68 -19.29
N ASP A 206 33.81 6.64 -20.37
CA ASP A 206 34.22 6.34 -21.76
C ASP A 206 34.69 7.60 -22.54
#